data_AF-A0A3D4TUM5-F1
#
_entry.id   AF-A0A3D4TUM5-F1
#
_cell.length_a   1.000
_cell.length_b   1.000
_cell.length_c   1.000
_cell.angle_alpha   90.00
_cell.angle_beta   90.00
_cell.angle_gamma   90.00
#
_symmetry.space_group_name_H-M   'P 1'
#
loop_
_entity.id
_entity.type
_entity.pdbx_description
1 polymer ?
#
loop_
_entity_poly.entity_id
_entity_poly.type
_entity_poly.pdbx_seq_one_letter_code
_entity_poly.pdbx_strand_id
1 'polypeptide(L)'
;MSPRASITVEPRWRNDLSFHLSGGVYYQPPFYKELRTLDGKLNANIKAQKSIHAVLGTEYRFTSWDRPFRFTAEMYYKYLTNLIPYRVDNVRIRYQGENISEGYAWGLDLKVNGELVKGAESWASLSVMRTYEDILNDQYGKFPRPTDQLINFGLFFQDYMPGNSSFRVHLSGNFGSGLPVNIPKDGRYDIVTRMPAYKRVDIGFSKVFKDENGNDSGKLKGAKWIKSLWVSAEIFNLLNINNTISYMWIQTVGNQENMSGRYAVPNYLTSRRLNVKLTVKF
;
A
#
# COMPACT_ATOMS: atom_id res chain seq x y z
N MET A 1 26.61 -0.69 13.06
CA MET A 1 25.88 -1.69 13.87
C MET A 1 24.40 -1.35 13.87
N SER A 2 23.52 -2.37 13.85
CA SER A 2 22.06 -2.23 13.70
C SER A 2 21.33 -2.92 14.87
N PRO A 3 21.44 -2.40 16.12
CA PRO A 3 20.82 -3.02 17.29
C PRO A 3 19.29 -2.98 17.17
N ARG A 4 18.65 -4.07 17.58
CA ARG A 4 17.20 -4.28 17.54
C ARG A 4 16.79 -5.07 18.77
N ALA A 5 15.69 -4.68 19.38
CA ALA A 5 15.09 -5.37 20.51
C ALA A 5 13.58 -5.41 20.34
N SER A 6 12.97 -6.51 20.77
CA SER A 6 11.52 -6.70 20.78
C SER A 6 11.12 -7.41 22.06
N ILE A 7 10.07 -6.93 22.70
CA ILE A 7 9.48 -7.53 23.89
C ILE A 7 8.01 -7.77 23.60
N THR A 8 7.54 -8.99 23.86
CA THR A 8 6.13 -9.36 23.76
C THR A 8 5.65 -9.80 25.14
N VAL A 9 4.48 -9.30 25.54
CA VAL A 9 3.84 -9.60 26.82
C VAL A 9 2.43 -10.12 26.54
N GLU A 10 2.16 -11.34 27.02
CA GLU A 10 0.84 -11.96 27.04
C GLU A 10 0.35 -11.96 28.50
N PRO A 11 -0.58 -11.07 28.88
CA PRO A 11 -1.01 -10.95 30.27
C PRO A 11 -1.75 -12.20 30.74
N ARG A 12 -1.40 -12.71 31.92
CA ARG A 12 -2.05 -13.90 32.52
C ARG A 12 -3.54 -13.72 32.81
N TRP A 13 -4.04 -12.49 32.85
CA TRP A 13 -5.45 -12.19 33.13
C TRP A 13 -6.36 -12.31 31.90
N ARG A 14 -5.80 -12.33 30.67
CA ARG A 14 -6.56 -12.38 29.41
C ARG A 14 -5.67 -12.96 28.30
N ASN A 15 -5.78 -14.27 28.07
CA ASN A 15 -4.94 -15.03 27.12
C ASN A 15 -5.21 -14.69 25.64
N ASP A 16 -6.30 -13.98 25.39
CA ASP A 16 -6.76 -13.46 24.11
C ASP A 16 -6.12 -12.12 23.74
N LEU A 17 -5.27 -11.55 24.61
CA LEU A 17 -4.63 -10.27 24.41
C LEU A 17 -3.10 -10.40 24.44
N SER A 18 -2.42 -9.81 23.46
CA SER A 18 -0.96 -9.66 23.48
C SER A 18 -0.56 -8.22 23.19
N PHE A 19 0.56 -7.82 23.76
CA PHE A 19 1.21 -6.54 23.51
C PHE A 19 2.63 -6.79 23.04
N HIS A 20 3.10 -6.01 22.08
CA HIS A 20 4.48 -6.05 21.65
C HIS A 20 5.05 -4.65 21.53
N LEU A 21 6.28 -4.48 22.00
CA LEU A 21 7.07 -3.27 21.86
C LEU A 21 8.36 -3.64 21.15
N SER A 22 8.61 -3.02 20.00
CA SER A 22 9.81 -3.27 19.19
C SER A 22 10.50 -1.96 18.87
N GLY A 23 11.83 -1.98 18.90
CA GLY A 23 12.63 -0.81 18.54
C GLY A 23 13.96 -1.22 17.94
N GLY A 24 14.49 -0.37 17.06
CA GLY A 24 15.80 -0.65 16.47
C GLY A 24 16.32 0.41 15.53
N VAL A 25 17.57 0.22 15.14
CA VAL A 25 18.28 1.04 14.17
C VAL A 25 18.45 0.26 12.86
N TYR A 26 18.13 0.94 11.76
CA TYR A 26 18.14 0.37 10.42
C TYR A 26 18.95 1.26 9.49
N TYR A 27 19.64 0.62 8.55
CA TYR A 27 20.45 1.28 7.53
C TYR A 27 20.06 0.70 6.18
N GLN A 28 19.79 1.57 5.21
CA GLN A 28 19.52 1.20 3.83
C GLN A 28 20.71 1.64 2.98
N PRO A 29 21.50 0.69 2.44
CA PRO A 29 22.53 1.01 1.47
C PRO A 29 21.94 1.72 0.25
N PRO A 30 22.66 2.68 -0.35
CA PRO A 30 22.16 3.43 -1.48
C PRO A 30 22.01 2.56 -2.74
N PHE A 31 20.96 2.80 -3.50
CA PHE A 31 20.79 2.20 -4.82
C PHE A 31 21.58 2.97 -5.88
N TYR A 32 21.90 2.35 -7.02
CA TYR A 32 22.57 3.03 -8.15
C TYR A 32 21.86 4.33 -8.58
N LYS A 33 20.51 4.34 -8.56
CA LYS A 33 19.72 5.54 -8.90
C LYS A 33 19.90 6.68 -7.90
N GLU A 34 20.24 6.37 -6.66
CA GLU A 34 20.49 7.33 -5.58
C GLU A 34 21.93 7.85 -5.60
N LEU A 35 22.87 7.11 -6.21
CA LEU A 35 24.24 7.60 -6.44
C LEU A 35 24.31 8.63 -7.57
N ARG A 36 23.35 8.63 -8.50
CA ARG A 36 23.37 9.53 -9.65
C ARG A 36 22.77 10.88 -9.31
N THR A 37 23.57 11.94 -9.40
CA THR A 37 23.13 13.33 -9.23
C THR A 37 22.25 13.80 -10.40
N LEU A 38 21.63 14.97 -10.24
CA LEU A 38 20.78 15.57 -11.28
C LEU A 38 21.52 15.81 -12.61
N ASP A 39 22.84 16.06 -12.55
CA ASP A 39 23.73 16.27 -13.70
C ASP A 39 24.24 14.95 -14.32
N GLY A 40 23.84 13.81 -13.76
CA GLY A 40 24.24 12.49 -14.26
C GLY A 40 25.58 11.97 -13.75
N LYS A 41 26.29 12.72 -12.90
CA LYS A 41 27.52 12.25 -12.23
C LYS A 41 27.19 11.26 -11.12
N LEU A 42 28.13 10.38 -10.79
CA LEU A 42 28.01 9.46 -9.66
C LEU A 42 28.67 10.07 -8.42
N ASN A 43 27.91 10.17 -7.34
CA ASN A 43 28.39 10.54 -6.03
C ASN A 43 28.75 9.28 -5.23
N ALA A 44 30.05 8.97 -5.16
CA ALA A 44 30.55 7.81 -4.41
C ALA A 44 30.52 8.02 -2.88
N ASN A 45 30.28 9.25 -2.40
CA ASN A 45 30.30 9.59 -0.98
C ASN A 45 28.93 9.46 -0.30
N ILE A 46 27.95 8.85 -0.98
CA ILE A 46 26.62 8.64 -0.41
C ILE A 46 26.68 7.66 0.75
N LYS A 47 26.20 8.12 1.90
CA LYS A 47 26.02 7.32 3.10
C LYS A 47 24.70 6.57 3.05
N ALA A 48 24.66 5.45 3.75
CA ALA A 48 23.42 4.71 3.95
C ALA A 48 22.37 5.58 4.67
N GLN A 49 21.15 5.58 4.15
CA GLN A 49 20.02 6.22 4.83
C GLN A 49 19.75 5.47 6.14
N LYS A 50 19.46 6.19 7.22
CA LYS A 50 19.32 5.61 8.55
C LYS A 50 17.93 5.90 9.13
N SER A 51 17.34 4.88 9.74
CA SER A 51 16.07 4.98 10.47
C SER A 51 16.25 4.47 11.90
N ILE A 52 15.74 5.22 12.87
CA ILE A 52 15.52 4.75 14.23
C ILE A 52 14.00 4.68 14.41
N HIS A 53 13.47 3.52 14.74
CA HIS A 53 12.03 3.39 14.95
C HIS A 53 11.67 2.65 16.21
N ALA A 54 10.47 2.96 16.69
CA ALA A 54 9.75 2.24 17.72
C ALA A 54 8.36 1.89 17.20
N VAL A 55 7.89 0.69 17.55
CA VAL A 55 6.58 0.15 17.20
C VAL A 55 5.97 -0.41 18.47
N LEU A 56 4.78 0.06 18.81
CA LEU A 56 3.95 -0.47 19.87
C LEU A 56 2.72 -1.08 19.21
N GLY A 57 2.45 -2.35 19.45
CA GLY A 57 1.27 -3.00 18.93
C GLY A 57 0.56 -3.89 19.93
N THR A 58 -0.70 -4.17 19.62
CA THR A 58 -1.54 -5.09 20.36
C THR A 58 -2.30 -5.99 19.41
N GLU A 59 -2.44 -7.25 19.80
CA GLU A 59 -3.28 -8.23 19.12
C GLU A 59 -4.34 -8.71 20.11
N TYR A 60 -5.60 -8.67 19.68
CA TYR A 60 -6.75 -9.13 20.45
C TYR A 60 -7.51 -10.18 19.64
N ARG A 61 -7.59 -11.40 20.16
CA ARG A 61 -8.29 -12.53 19.55
C ARG A 61 -9.63 -12.69 20.23
N PHE A 62 -10.72 -12.58 19.49
CA PHE A 62 -12.06 -12.69 20.07
C PHE A 62 -12.94 -13.58 19.22
N THR A 63 -13.96 -14.15 19.85
CA THR A 63 -14.98 -14.94 19.15
C THR A 63 -16.20 -14.08 18.93
N SER A 64 -16.70 -14.03 17.70
CA SER A 64 -17.98 -13.40 17.36
C SER A 64 -18.71 -14.30 16.37
N TRP A 65 -20.04 -14.48 16.54
CA TRP A 65 -20.84 -15.42 15.74
C TRP A 65 -20.26 -16.85 15.69
N ASP A 66 -19.74 -17.35 16.81
CA ASP A 66 -19.05 -18.65 16.93
C ASP A 66 -17.84 -18.81 16.00
N ARG A 67 -17.21 -17.70 15.58
CA ARG A 67 -16.05 -17.68 14.69
C ARG A 67 -14.90 -16.87 15.29
N PRO A 68 -13.65 -17.27 15.03
CA PRO A 68 -12.48 -16.54 15.52
C PRO A 68 -12.25 -15.28 14.69
N PHE A 69 -12.03 -14.18 15.39
CA PHE A 69 -11.58 -12.90 14.87
C PHE A 69 -10.27 -12.50 15.53
N ARG A 70 -9.46 -11.75 14.79
CA ARG A 70 -8.25 -11.12 15.28
C ARG A 70 -8.30 -9.64 14.95
N PHE A 71 -8.16 -8.82 15.97
CA PHE A 71 -7.96 -7.39 15.87
C PHE A 71 -6.50 -7.07 16.15
N THR A 72 -5.89 -6.24 15.31
CA THR A 72 -4.52 -5.78 15.44
C THR A 72 -4.54 -4.26 15.41
N ALA A 73 -3.86 -3.64 16.36
CA ALA A 73 -3.58 -2.21 16.35
C ALA A 73 -2.09 -1.99 16.53
N GLU A 74 -1.46 -1.22 15.64
CA GLU A 74 -0.04 -0.91 15.65
C GLU A 74 0.17 0.58 15.52
N MET A 75 0.92 1.16 16.45
CA MET A 75 1.39 2.53 16.41
C MET A 75 2.90 2.53 16.21
N TYR A 76 3.40 3.38 15.33
CA TYR A 76 4.83 3.49 15.09
C TYR A 76 5.29 4.92 14.96
N TYR A 77 6.56 5.12 15.29
CA TYR A 77 7.30 6.34 15.02
C TYR A 77 8.69 6.00 14.49
N LYS A 78 9.11 6.68 13.43
CA LYS A 78 10.39 6.53 12.76
C LYS A 78 11.04 7.89 12.65
N TYR A 79 12.26 8.03 13.14
CA TYR A 79 13.14 9.15 12.87
C TYR A 79 14.12 8.78 11.77
N LEU A 80 14.20 9.61 10.73
CA LEU A 80 14.93 9.34 9.50
C LEU A 80 16.07 10.35 9.35
N THR A 81 17.26 9.86 9.04
CA THR A 81 18.48 10.66 8.89
C THR A 81 19.26 10.22 7.65
N ASN A 82 20.10 11.11 7.13
CA ASN A 82 20.82 10.92 5.87
C ASN A 82 19.87 10.60 4.70
N LEU A 83 18.65 11.15 4.70
CA LEU A 83 17.72 10.96 3.59
C LEU A 83 18.27 11.61 2.32
N ILE A 84 17.97 10.99 1.19
CA ILE A 84 18.23 11.52 -0.13
C ILE A 84 16.89 11.99 -0.70
N PRO A 85 16.64 13.32 -0.76
CA PRO A 85 15.40 13.84 -1.32
C PRO A 85 15.18 13.33 -2.73
N TYR A 86 13.91 13.11 -3.07
CA TYR A 86 13.54 12.71 -4.42
C TYR A 86 12.21 13.31 -4.82
N ARG A 87 12.02 13.44 -6.14
CA ARG A 87 10.77 13.86 -6.75
C ARG A 87 10.22 12.77 -7.64
N VAL A 88 8.90 12.72 -7.72
CA VAL A 88 8.17 11.87 -8.65
C VAL A 88 7.72 12.75 -9.81
N ASP A 89 8.26 12.47 -10.99
CA ASP A 89 7.89 13.11 -12.25
C ASP A 89 7.21 12.07 -13.13
N ASN A 90 5.89 12.14 -13.22
CA ASN A 90 5.05 11.09 -13.78
C ASN A 90 5.29 9.72 -13.10
N VAL A 91 5.93 8.76 -13.79
CA VAL A 91 6.33 7.44 -13.26
C VAL A 91 7.82 7.38 -12.92
N ARG A 92 8.57 8.45 -13.18
CA ARG A 92 10.02 8.51 -13.01
C ARG A 92 10.36 9.13 -11.66
N ILE A 93 11.13 8.40 -10.87
CA ILE A 93 11.73 8.91 -9.64
C ILE A 93 13.07 9.56 -9.97
N ARG A 94 13.30 10.79 -9.49
CA ARG A 94 14.57 11.51 -9.59
C ARG A 94 15.08 11.85 -8.20
N TYR A 95 16.22 11.28 -7.83
CA TYR A 95 16.93 11.57 -6.60
C TYR A 95 17.82 12.80 -6.76
N GLN A 96 18.05 13.52 -5.67
CA GLN A 96 19.01 14.61 -5.61
C GLN A 96 20.46 14.09 -5.73
N GLY A 97 20.72 12.90 -5.19
CA GLY A 97 22.04 12.28 -5.18
C GLY A 97 22.95 12.77 -4.06
N GLU A 98 22.36 13.25 -2.95
CA GLU A 98 23.06 13.77 -1.76
C GLU A 98 22.25 13.47 -0.49
N ASN A 99 22.92 13.13 0.62
CA ASN A 99 22.29 12.89 1.93
C ASN A 99 22.03 14.21 2.68
N ILE A 100 21.15 15.05 2.16
CA ILE A 100 20.91 16.42 2.65
C ILE A 100 19.57 16.59 3.36
N SER A 101 18.95 15.50 3.82
CA SER A 101 17.62 15.58 4.43
C SER A 101 17.46 14.71 5.67
N GLU A 102 16.60 15.18 6.57
CA GLU A 102 16.13 14.47 7.75
C GLU A 102 14.62 14.48 7.78
N GLY A 103 14.01 13.49 8.42
CA GLY A 103 12.56 13.37 8.41
C GLY A 103 12.01 12.48 9.49
N TYR A 104 10.70 12.29 9.45
CA TYR A 104 10.02 11.35 10.32
C TYR A 104 8.87 10.67 9.60
N ALA A 105 8.42 9.55 10.17
CA ALA A 105 7.18 8.91 9.83
C ALA A 105 6.49 8.42 11.10
N TRP A 106 5.20 8.69 11.23
CA TRP A 106 4.39 8.10 12.30
C TRP A 106 3.09 7.58 11.71
N GLY A 107 2.51 6.59 12.38
CA GLY A 107 1.21 6.10 11.97
C GLY A 107 0.55 5.21 13.01
N LEU A 108 -0.73 4.99 12.77
CA LEU A 108 -1.60 4.07 13.47
C LEU A 108 -2.27 3.18 12.43
N ASP A 109 -2.03 1.88 12.52
CA ASP A 109 -2.61 0.85 11.69
C ASP A 109 -3.58 0.03 12.51
N LEU A 110 -4.82 -0.07 12.05
CA LEU A 110 -5.87 -0.89 12.64
C LEU A 110 -6.28 -1.94 11.62
N LYS A 111 -6.42 -3.20 12.05
CA LYS A 111 -6.87 -4.29 11.19
C LYS A 111 -7.75 -5.24 11.97
N VAL A 112 -8.85 -5.67 11.36
CA VAL A 112 -9.64 -6.80 11.82
C VAL A 112 -9.67 -7.85 10.74
N ASN A 113 -9.40 -9.10 11.08
CA ASN A 113 -9.52 -10.25 10.19
C ASN A 113 -10.32 -11.37 10.87
N GLY A 114 -11.14 -12.08 10.12
CA GLY A 114 -11.97 -13.16 10.66
C GLY A 114 -12.74 -13.93 9.60
N GLU A 115 -13.22 -15.11 9.97
CA GLU A 115 -13.99 -15.98 9.09
C GLU A 115 -15.50 -15.68 9.18
N LEU A 116 -16.00 -14.76 8.37
CA LEU A 116 -17.45 -14.46 8.30
C LEU A 116 -18.26 -15.65 7.77
N VAL A 117 -17.62 -16.50 6.97
CA VAL A 117 -18.11 -17.83 6.56
C VAL A 117 -16.99 -18.85 6.71
N LYS A 118 -17.35 -20.10 7.01
CA LYS A 118 -16.37 -21.15 7.34
C LYS A 118 -15.41 -21.35 6.16
N GLY A 119 -14.10 -21.18 6.40
CA GLY A 119 -13.07 -21.32 5.35
C GLY A 119 -12.98 -20.15 4.36
N ALA A 120 -13.62 -19.01 4.66
CA ALA A 120 -13.52 -17.78 3.89
C ALA A 120 -13.12 -16.61 4.82
N GLU A 121 -11.85 -16.23 4.79
CA GLU A 121 -11.34 -15.11 5.57
C GLU A 121 -11.75 -13.78 4.92
N SER A 122 -12.27 -12.86 5.75
CA SER A 122 -12.54 -11.47 5.42
C SER A 122 -11.72 -10.57 6.32
N TRP A 123 -11.37 -9.37 5.84
CA TRP A 123 -10.62 -8.41 6.62
C TRP A 123 -11.00 -6.97 6.29
N ALA A 124 -10.83 -6.09 7.26
CA ALA A 124 -10.88 -4.65 7.08
C ALA A 124 -9.66 -4.02 7.74
N SER A 125 -9.09 -2.99 7.13
CA SER A 125 -7.94 -2.25 7.66
C SER A 125 -8.14 -0.75 7.49
N LEU A 126 -7.72 0.01 8.50
CA LEU A 126 -7.68 1.46 8.49
C LEU A 126 -6.31 1.91 8.99
N SER A 127 -5.62 2.69 8.18
CA SER A 127 -4.30 3.23 8.48
C SER A 127 -4.35 4.75 8.42
N VAL A 128 -3.78 5.40 9.43
CA VAL A 128 -3.50 6.83 9.43
C VAL A 128 -2.01 7.02 9.57
N MET A 129 -1.38 7.67 8.60
CA MET A 129 0.08 7.83 8.57
C MET A 129 0.46 9.23 8.12
N ARG A 130 1.52 9.79 8.70
CA ARG A 130 2.19 10.97 8.15
C ARG A 130 3.68 10.75 8.04
N THR A 131 4.28 11.25 6.97
CA THR A 131 5.72 11.29 6.78
C THR A 131 6.15 12.59 6.11
N TYR A 132 7.09 13.26 6.77
CA TYR A 132 7.64 14.53 6.34
C TYR A 132 9.16 14.44 6.34
N GLU A 133 9.79 15.22 5.47
CA GLU A 133 11.22 15.42 5.44
C GLU A 133 11.54 16.92 5.33
N ASP A 134 12.75 17.29 5.71
CA ASP A 134 13.29 18.64 5.72
C ASP A 134 14.63 18.60 5.02
N ILE A 135 14.92 19.59 4.17
CA ILE A 135 16.23 19.69 3.52
C ILE A 135 17.11 20.57 4.40
N LEU A 136 18.22 20.00 4.83
CA LEU A 136 19.17 20.69 5.69
C LEU A 136 19.77 21.88 4.95
N ASN A 137 19.85 23.02 5.63
CA ASN A 137 20.39 24.28 5.13
C ASN A 137 19.58 24.92 3.98
N ASP A 138 18.31 24.57 3.81
CA ASP A 138 17.38 25.36 3.01
C ASP A 138 16.57 26.34 3.89
N GLN A 139 15.74 27.18 3.25
CA GLN A 139 14.87 28.13 3.94
C GLN A 139 13.40 27.67 3.97
N TYR A 140 13.12 26.44 3.52
CA TYR A 140 11.78 26.01 3.13
C TYR A 140 11.12 25.04 4.11
N GLY A 141 11.86 24.54 5.11
CA GLY A 141 11.31 23.76 6.21
C GLY A 141 10.67 22.44 5.77
N LYS A 142 9.91 21.83 6.68
CA LYS A 142 9.38 20.47 6.49
C LYS A 142 8.30 20.39 5.41
N PHE A 143 8.46 19.43 4.50
CA PHE A 143 7.49 19.11 3.45
C PHE A 143 7.10 17.62 3.48
N PRO A 144 5.89 17.26 3.00
CA PRO A 144 5.46 15.87 2.99
C PRO A 144 6.28 15.06 1.97
N ARG A 145 6.70 13.84 2.34
CA ARG A 145 7.40 12.97 1.40
C ARG A 145 6.44 12.50 0.31
N PRO A 146 6.91 12.14 -0.91
CA PRO A 146 6.04 11.63 -1.98
C PRO A 146 5.15 10.43 -1.61
N THR A 147 5.46 9.72 -0.51
CA THR A 147 4.71 8.58 0.02
C THR A 147 3.73 8.94 1.15
N ASP A 148 3.57 10.23 1.47
CA ASP A 148 2.70 10.71 2.55
C ASP A 148 1.21 10.58 2.20
N GLN A 149 0.65 9.39 2.40
CA GLN A 149 -0.77 9.11 2.26
C GLN A 149 -1.43 9.09 3.64
N LEU A 150 -2.14 10.18 3.98
CA LEU A 150 -2.71 10.40 5.30
C LEU A 150 -3.66 9.29 5.79
N ILE A 151 -4.59 8.86 4.93
CA ILE A 151 -5.60 7.86 5.25
C ILE A 151 -5.54 6.76 4.19
N ASN A 152 -5.52 5.51 4.63
CA ASN A 152 -5.70 4.36 3.77
C ASN A 152 -6.72 3.40 4.42
N PHE A 153 -7.70 2.97 3.64
CA PHE A 153 -8.70 2.01 4.06
C PHE A 153 -8.78 0.88 3.05
N GLY A 154 -8.81 -0.35 3.54
CA GLY A 154 -8.97 -1.56 2.76
C GLY A 154 -10.03 -2.45 3.37
N LEU A 155 -10.82 -3.09 2.52
CA LEU A 155 -11.84 -4.05 2.89
C LEU A 155 -11.79 -5.21 1.90
N PHE A 156 -11.81 -6.42 2.40
CA PHE A 156 -12.03 -7.62 1.62
C PHE A 156 -13.08 -8.46 2.33
N PHE A 157 -14.19 -8.68 1.64
CA PHE A 157 -15.30 -9.48 2.12
C PHE A 157 -15.50 -10.66 1.19
N GLN A 158 -15.64 -11.86 1.73
CA GLN A 158 -15.91 -13.06 0.95
C GLN A 158 -17.06 -13.85 1.58
N ASP A 159 -18.01 -14.26 0.74
CA ASP A 159 -19.17 -15.05 1.14
C ASP A 159 -19.47 -16.22 0.18
N TYR A 160 -20.22 -17.21 0.65
CA TYR A 160 -20.79 -18.28 -0.16
C TYR A 160 -22.22 -17.91 -0.56
N MET A 161 -22.64 -18.34 -1.75
CA MET A 161 -24.03 -18.15 -2.15
C MET A 161 -24.96 -18.99 -1.26
N PRO A 162 -26.09 -18.44 -0.77
CA PRO A 162 -27.06 -19.21 0.01
C PRO A 162 -27.46 -20.50 -0.71
N GLY A 163 -27.39 -21.63 0.01
CA GLY A 163 -27.69 -22.96 -0.53
C GLY A 163 -26.64 -23.57 -1.46
N ASN A 164 -25.52 -22.88 -1.75
CA ASN A 164 -24.47 -23.41 -2.62
C ASN A 164 -23.04 -23.02 -2.21
N SER A 165 -22.41 -23.83 -1.36
CA SER A 165 -21.02 -23.64 -0.90
C SER A 165 -19.94 -23.75 -1.98
N SER A 166 -20.29 -24.21 -3.18
CA SER A 166 -19.35 -24.24 -4.30
C SER A 166 -19.30 -22.92 -5.08
N PHE A 167 -20.25 -22.02 -4.87
CA PHE A 167 -20.24 -20.68 -5.45
C PHE A 167 -19.83 -19.67 -4.38
N ARG A 168 -18.81 -18.87 -4.68
CA ARG A 168 -18.28 -17.83 -3.80
C ARG A 168 -18.36 -16.48 -4.47
N VAL A 169 -18.67 -15.46 -3.67
CA VAL A 169 -18.61 -14.06 -4.06
C VAL A 169 -17.59 -13.38 -3.17
N HIS A 170 -16.77 -12.49 -3.73
CA HIS A 170 -15.93 -11.61 -2.95
C HIS A 170 -16.05 -10.17 -3.43
N LEU A 171 -15.88 -9.24 -2.49
CA LEU A 171 -15.88 -7.81 -2.70
C LEU A 171 -14.60 -7.24 -2.09
N SER A 172 -13.86 -6.45 -2.87
CA SER A 172 -12.72 -5.69 -2.39
C SER A 172 -13.03 -4.20 -2.50
N GLY A 173 -12.77 -3.45 -1.43
CA GLY A 173 -12.88 -2.00 -1.38
C GLY A 173 -11.56 -1.38 -0.94
N ASN A 174 -11.12 -0.35 -1.66
CA ASN A 174 -9.88 0.35 -1.37
C ASN A 174 -10.11 1.86 -1.46
N PHE A 175 -9.66 2.58 -0.44
CA PHE A 175 -9.67 4.02 -0.38
C PHE A 175 -8.30 4.51 0.08
N GLY A 176 -7.77 5.54 -0.55
CA GLY A 176 -6.53 6.19 -0.13
C GLY A 176 -6.62 7.69 -0.34
N SER A 177 -6.25 8.49 0.66
CA SER A 177 -6.15 9.94 0.50
C SER A 177 -5.12 10.31 -0.57
N GLY A 178 -5.20 11.53 -1.09
CA GLY A 178 -4.29 12.05 -2.10
C GLY A 178 -2.82 12.02 -1.69
N LEU A 179 -1.99 11.45 -2.57
CA LEU A 179 -0.53 11.56 -2.45
C LEU A 179 -0.06 12.97 -2.81
N PRO A 180 0.98 13.48 -2.14
CA PRO A 180 1.62 14.73 -2.51
C PRO A 180 2.35 14.63 -3.85
N VAL A 181 2.31 15.71 -4.61
CA VAL A 181 2.94 15.88 -5.91
C VAL A 181 3.64 17.23 -5.94
N ASN A 182 4.91 17.22 -6.32
CA ASN A 182 5.68 18.43 -6.56
C ASN A 182 5.56 18.87 -8.01
N ILE A 183 5.66 20.18 -8.24
CA ILE A 183 5.83 20.73 -9.57
C ILE A 183 7.28 20.46 -10.03
N PRO A 184 7.51 19.80 -11.18
CA PRO A 184 8.85 19.53 -11.66
C PRO A 184 9.65 20.82 -11.86
N LYS A 185 10.96 20.75 -11.62
CA LYS A 185 11.98 21.79 -11.88
C LYS A 185 11.99 23.06 -11.00
N ASP A 186 11.12 23.22 -10.01
CA ASP A 186 11.06 24.51 -9.28
C ASP A 186 12.17 24.73 -8.24
N GLY A 187 13.18 23.86 -8.15
CA GLY A 187 14.21 23.89 -7.09
C GLY A 187 13.67 23.61 -5.68
N ARG A 188 12.43 23.98 -5.41
CA ARG A 188 11.67 23.88 -4.17
C ARG A 188 10.95 22.55 -4.00
N TYR A 189 10.99 22.03 -2.78
CA TYR A 189 10.35 20.78 -2.37
C TYR A 189 9.09 21.00 -1.52
N ASP A 190 8.93 22.21 -0.99
CA ASP A 190 7.83 22.63 -0.12
C ASP A 190 6.53 22.96 -0.89
N ILE A 191 6.65 23.35 -2.16
CA ILE A 191 5.48 23.56 -3.03
C ILE A 191 4.93 22.20 -3.45
N VAL A 192 3.85 21.81 -2.76
CA VAL A 192 3.19 20.51 -2.91
C VAL A 192 1.70 20.71 -3.13
N THR A 193 1.15 20.00 -4.12
CA THR A 193 -0.28 19.75 -4.25
C THR A 193 -0.60 18.28 -3.96
N ARG A 194 -1.83 17.92 -3.67
CA ARG A 194 -2.23 16.51 -3.50
C ARG A 194 -3.10 16.05 -4.65
N MET A 195 -2.86 14.82 -5.11
CA MET A 195 -3.75 14.17 -6.07
C MET A 195 -5.17 13.99 -5.47
N PRO A 196 -6.20 13.80 -6.31
CA PRO A 196 -7.48 13.29 -5.84
C PRO A 196 -7.31 11.97 -5.08
N ALA A 197 -8.24 11.68 -4.16
CA ALA A 197 -8.23 10.43 -3.40
C ALA A 197 -8.45 9.22 -4.33
N TYR A 198 -7.69 8.15 -4.08
CA TYR A 198 -7.84 6.85 -4.71
C TYR A 198 -9.08 6.13 -4.15
N LYS A 199 -9.90 5.55 -5.03
CA LYS A 199 -11.12 4.82 -4.69
C LYS A 199 -11.32 3.68 -5.69
N ARG A 200 -11.41 2.45 -5.19
CA ARG A 200 -11.64 1.28 -6.04
C ARG A 200 -12.53 0.27 -5.33
N VAL A 201 -13.49 -0.26 -6.07
CA VAL A 201 -14.32 -1.38 -5.66
C VAL A 201 -14.24 -2.43 -6.73
N ASP A 202 -13.90 -3.65 -6.34
CA ASP A 202 -13.81 -4.82 -7.21
C ASP A 202 -14.78 -5.88 -6.68
N ILE A 203 -15.39 -6.63 -7.60
CA ILE A 203 -16.25 -7.76 -7.26
C ILE A 203 -15.83 -8.99 -8.06
N GLY A 204 -15.85 -10.15 -7.43
CA GLY A 204 -15.53 -11.40 -8.08
C GLY A 204 -16.45 -12.53 -7.68
N PHE A 205 -16.65 -13.42 -8.63
CA PHE A 205 -17.47 -14.61 -8.53
C PHE A 205 -16.61 -15.81 -8.85
N SER A 206 -16.75 -16.90 -8.09
CA SER A 206 -16.08 -18.15 -8.42
C SER A 206 -16.99 -19.35 -8.21
N LYS A 207 -16.85 -20.34 -9.08
CA LYS A 207 -17.56 -21.62 -9.02
C LYS A 207 -16.54 -22.74 -8.98
N VAL A 208 -16.55 -23.50 -7.89
CA VAL A 208 -15.80 -24.74 -7.74
C VAL A 208 -16.65 -25.87 -8.30
N PHE A 209 -16.13 -26.59 -9.29
CA PHE A 209 -16.81 -27.76 -9.87
C PHE A 209 -16.37 -29.06 -9.22
N LYS A 210 -15.09 -29.11 -8.84
CA LYS A 210 -14.44 -30.22 -8.13
C LYS A 210 -13.32 -29.69 -7.25
N ASP A 211 -13.33 -30.09 -5.99
CA ASP A 211 -12.28 -29.79 -5.02
C ASP A 211 -11.35 -31.00 -4.80
N GLU A 212 -10.13 -30.76 -4.32
CA GLU A 212 -9.12 -31.80 -4.05
C GLU A 212 -9.58 -32.80 -2.98
N ASN A 213 -10.50 -32.39 -2.12
CA ASN A 213 -11.12 -33.23 -1.09
C ASN A 213 -12.21 -34.18 -1.63
N GLY A 214 -12.44 -34.22 -2.94
CA GLY A 214 -13.38 -35.14 -3.58
C GLY A 214 -14.84 -34.68 -3.60
N ASN A 215 -15.14 -33.47 -3.13
CA ASN A 215 -16.44 -32.84 -3.30
C ASN A 215 -16.64 -32.47 -4.78
N ASP A 216 -17.53 -33.22 -5.44
CA ASP A 216 -17.82 -33.10 -6.86
C ASP A 216 -19.27 -32.68 -7.06
N SER A 217 -19.49 -31.70 -7.94
CA SER A 217 -20.81 -31.29 -8.42
C SER A 217 -21.56 -32.37 -9.22
N GLY A 218 -21.02 -33.60 -9.28
CA GLY A 218 -21.65 -34.81 -9.82
C GLY A 218 -21.30 -35.07 -11.28
N LYS A 219 -20.98 -34.02 -12.04
CA LYS A 219 -20.66 -34.11 -13.48
C LYS A 219 -19.22 -34.53 -13.78
N LEU A 220 -18.31 -34.51 -12.81
CA LEU A 220 -16.88 -34.82 -13.01
C LEU A 220 -16.42 -36.12 -12.34
N LYS A 221 -17.38 -36.94 -11.84
CA LYS A 221 -17.10 -38.16 -11.07
C LYS A 221 -16.26 -39.18 -11.84
N GLY A 222 -16.35 -39.20 -13.17
CA GLY A 222 -15.56 -40.08 -14.05
C GLY A 222 -14.16 -39.55 -14.41
N ALA A 223 -13.90 -38.25 -14.26
CA ALA A 223 -12.64 -37.63 -14.62
C ALA A 223 -11.65 -37.65 -13.44
N LYS A 224 -11.12 -38.84 -13.12
CA LYS A 224 -10.14 -39.02 -12.02
C LYS A 224 -8.81 -38.28 -12.27
N TRP A 225 -8.50 -37.98 -13.53
CA TRP A 225 -7.32 -37.19 -13.93
C TRP A 225 -7.45 -35.69 -13.65
N ILE A 226 -8.63 -35.21 -13.23
CA ILE A 226 -8.82 -33.84 -12.74
C ILE A 226 -8.92 -33.90 -11.22
N LYS A 227 -7.93 -33.34 -10.51
CA LYS A 227 -7.95 -33.19 -9.05
C LYS A 227 -8.80 -32.01 -8.60
N SER A 228 -8.72 -30.86 -9.28
CA SER A 228 -9.56 -29.71 -8.98
C SER A 228 -9.87 -28.88 -10.23
N LEU A 229 -11.06 -28.28 -10.23
CA LEU A 229 -11.55 -27.44 -11.31
C LEU A 229 -12.37 -26.29 -10.73
N TRP A 230 -11.97 -25.05 -11.01
CA TRP A 230 -12.78 -23.89 -10.73
C TRP A 230 -12.68 -22.82 -11.82
N VAL A 231 -13.76 -22.05 -11.95
CA VAL A 231 -13.84 -20.86 -12.80
C VAL A 231 -14.06 -19.66 -11.90
N SER A 232 -13.35 -18.56 -12.17
CA SER A 232 -13.66 -17.26 -11.58
C SER A 232 -13.88 -16.21 -12.66
N ALA A 233 -14.76 -15.25 -12.35
CA ALA A 233 -15.01 -14.06 -13.13
C ALA A 233 -14.97 -12.86 -12.19
N GLU A 234 -14.15 -11.86 -12.52
CA GLU A 234 -13.90 -10.68 -11.70
C GLU A 234 -14.14 -9.42 -12.53
N ILE A 235 -14.77 -8.43 -11.90
CA ILE A 235 -14.96 -7.09 -12.42
C ILE A 235 -14.12 -6.15 -11.58
N PHE A 236 -13.00 -5.72 -12.14
CA PHE A 236 -12.14 -4.70 -11.55
C PHE A 236 -12.71 -3.31 -11.83
N ASN A 237 -12.58 -2.41 -10.86
CA ASN A 237 -13.09 -1.04 -10.90
C ASN A 237 -14.58 -1.03 -11.27
N LEU A 238 -15.40 -1.73 -10.48
CA LEU A 238 -16.84 -1.87 -10.65
C LEU A 238 -17.53 -0.52 -10.83
N LEU A 239 -17.14 0.49 -10.06
CA LEU A 239 -17.71 1.84 -10.13
C LEU A 239 -17.18 2.68 -11.31
N ASN A 240 -16.22 2.16 -12.09
CA ASN A 240 -15.58 2.84 -13.21
C ASN A 240 -15.02 4.23 -12.85
N ILE A 241 -14.39 4.33 -11.67
CA ILE A 241 -13.81 5.59 -11.16
C ILE A 241 -12.45 5.82 -11.83
N ASN A 242 -12.26 7.03 -12.35
CA ASN A 242 -10.97 7.47 -12.89
C ASN A 242 -10.03 7.83 -11.75
N ASN A 243 -9.13 6.91 -11.43
CA ASN A 243 -8.13 7.11 -10.38
C ASN A 243 -6.85 7.71 -10.98
N THR A 244 -6.43 8.89 -10.53
CA THR A 244 -5.19 9.51 -10.96
C THR A 244 -3.98 8.82 -10.30
N ILE A 245 -3.01 8.36 -11.11
CA ILE A 245 -1.75 7.78 -10.60
C ILE A 245 -0.59 8.77 -10.62
N SER A 246 -0.60 9.71 -11.56
CA SER A 246 0.47 10.67 -11.76
C SER A 246 -0.01 11.83 -12.63
N TYR A 247 0.82 12.87 -12.73
CA TYR A 247 0.63 13.97 -13.66
C TYR A 247 1.78 14.03 -14.66
N MET A 248 1.44 14.24 -15.92
CA MET A 248 2.38 14.67 -16.95
C MET A 248 2.37 16.19 -17.01
N TRP A 249 3.52 16.82 -16.81
CA TRP A 249 3.66 18.26 -16.82
C TRP A 249 4.04 18.73 -18.22
N ILE A 250 3.15 19.49 -18.85
CA ILE A 250 3.36 20.07 -20.18
C ILE A 250 3.71 21.55 -20.01
N GLN A 251 4.82 21.96 -20.59
CA GLN A 251 5.25 23.36 -20.64
C GLN A 251 4.78 23.98 -21.97
N THR A 252 4.16 25.16 -21.92
CA THR A 252 3.80 25.88 -23.14
C THR A 252 5.01 26.58 -23.74
N VAL A 253 4.93 26.89 -25.03
CA VAL A 253 5.82 27.88 -25.64
C VAL A 253 5.72 29.20 -24.87
N GLY A 254 6.84 29.92 -24.78
CA GLY A 254 6.88 31.22 -24.11
C GLY A 254 5.94 32.20 -24.80
N ASN A 255 5.23 33.03 -24.02
CA ASN A 255 4.50 34.16 -24.57
C ASN A 255 5.46 35.27 -25.05
N GLN A 256 4.94 36.42 -25.49
CA GLN A 256 5.77 37.55 -25.94
C GLN A 256 6.75 38.08 -24.87
N GLU A 257 6.48 37.80 -23.59
CA GLU A 257 7.35 38.13 -22.45
C GLU A 257 8.25 36.94 -22.03
N ASN A 258 8.33 35.91 -22.88
CA ASN A 258 9.09 34.68 -22.68
C ASN A 258 8.69 33.88 -21.43
N MET A 259 7.47 34.09 -20.92
CA MET A 259 6.90 33.30 -19.83
C MET A 259 6.19 32.06 -20.37
N SER A 260 6.61 30.88 -19.92
CA SER A 260 5.94 29.62 -20.21
C SER A 260 4.97 29.25 -19.09
N GLY A 261 3.74 28.89 -19.43
CA GLY A 261 2.81 28.22 -18.52
C GLY A 261 3.16 26.74 -18.34
N ARG A 262 2.70 26.14 -17.23
CA ARG A 262 2.79 24.70 -16.99
C ARG A 262 1.42 24.14 -16.65
N TYR A 263 1.06 23.04 -17.29
CA TYR A 263 -0.22 22.37 -17.10
C TYR A 263 -0.01 20.92 -16.67
N ALA A 264 -0.72 20.52 -15.61
CA ALA A 264 -0.71 19.16 -15.11
C ALA A 264 -1.80 18.34 -15.80
N VAL A 265 -1.41 17.44 -16.69
CA VAL A 265 -2.34 16.50 -17.35
C VAL A 265 -2.37 15.19 -16.55
N PRO A 266 -3.51 14.79 -15.98
CA PRO A 266 -3.58 13.58 -15.18
C PRO A 266 -3.43 12.32 -16.04
N ASN A 267 -2.65 11.37 -15.56
CA ASN A 267 -2.65 10.00 -16.04
C ASN A 267 -3.57 9.17 -15.15
N TYR A 268 -4.51 8.47 -15.76
CA TYR A 268 -5.47 7.63 -15.05
C TYR A 268 -5.06 6.17 -15.06
N LEU A 269 -5.38 5.48 -13.96
CA LEU A 269 -5.40 4.03 -13.90
C LEU A 269 -6.48 3.47 -14.83
N THR A 270 -6.35 2.17 -15.07
CA THR A 270 -7.25 1.44 -15.95
C THR A 270 -8.71 1.56 -15.49
N SER A 271 -9.60 1.85 -16.44
CA SER A 271 -11.05 1.80 -16.27
C SER A 271 -11.53 0.38 -15.92
N ARG A 272 -12.85 0.18 -15.85
CA ARG A 272 -13.45 -1.13 -15.58
C ARG A 272 -12.87 -2.23 -16.48
N ARG A 273 -12.46 -3.34 -15.88
CA ARG A 273 -11.93 -4.52 -16.60
C ARG A 273 -12.63 -5.79 -16.14
N LEU A 274 -12.92 -6.67 -17.10
CA LEU A 274 -13.39 -8.03 -16.85
C LEU A 274 -12.17 -8.97 -16.87
N ASN A 275 -12.10 -9.87 -15.91
CA ASN A 275 -11.12 -10.94 -15.85
C ASN A 275 -11.84 -12.29 -15.69
N VAL A 276 -11.48 -13.28 -16.50
CA VAL A 276 -12.03 -14.64 -16.41
C VAL A 276 -10.87 -15.61 -16.30
N LYS A 277 -10.89 -16.47 -15.29
CA LYS A 277 -9.83 -17.43 -15.00
C LYS A 277 -10.41 -18.83 -14.86
N LEU A 278 -9.87 -19.76 -15.63
CA LEU A 278 -10.07 -21.20 -15.46
C LEU A 278 -8.83 -21.77 -14.78
N THR A 279 -9.01 -22.54 -13.70
CA THR A 279 -7.91 -23.27 -13.06
C THR A 279 -8.24 -24.75 -13.04
N VAL A 280 -7.31 -25.55 -13.55
CA VAL A 280 -7.41 -27.01 -13.62
C VAL A 280 -6.16 -27.60 -12.96
N LYS A 281 -6.34 -28.53 -12.04
CA LYS A 281 -5.25 -29.33 -11.45
C LYS A 281 -5.45 -30.79 -11.85
N PHE A 282 -4.35 -31.44 -12.22
CA PHE A 282 -4.30 -32.84 -12.66
C PHE A 282 -3.64 -33.73 -11.60
#